data_AF-A0A7W7SUQ4-F1
#
_entry.id   AF-A0A7W7SUQ4-F1
#
_cell.length_a   1.000
_cell.length_b   1.000
_cell.length_c   1.000
_cell.angle_alpha   90.00
_cell.angle_beta   90.00
_cell.angle_gamma   90.00
#
_symmetry.space_group_name_H-M   'P 1'
#
loop_
_entity.id
_entity.type
_entity.pdbx_description
1 polymer ?
#
loop_
_entity_poly.entity_id
_entity_poly.type
_entity_poly.pdbx_seq_one_letter_code
_entity_poly.pdbx_strand_id
1 'polypeptide(L)'
;MTETARHCGTWWSETDNEETVGSVGVDMGERRGTHVPVLLERCIELLAPALNRGDQTSRGDRTVHVDATLGLGGHAEAVLARFPDTVLIGLDRDPEALAHARARLAPYTDRVHLVHAVYDELPEVLDRLGYAHVDGVLFDLGVSSLQLDEPDRGFAYAQDAPLDMRMDQTRGVTAEEVVNSYSHADLARVLRVYGEEKFASRIAAAIIRERQKARLTSTARLAELVRESIPAPARRTGGHPAKRTFQALRIEVNRELAALEAALPAALDALAPGSRMVVLSYHSLEDRITKQALAARARSTGPVDLPVELPGTGPTLRLLSRGAELPGEAEVTANPRAASVRLRAAERIDPESVTGTERTRRTDRERSRRGGKALRTPSALRDASTVERKGLPQDGTGTEVEGEGT
;
A
#
# COMPACT_ATOMS: atom_id res chain seq x y z
N MET A 1 -41.08 -66.27 45.05
CA MET A 1 -40.15 -66.31 46.20
C MET A 1 -39.01 -65.40 45.82
N THR A 2 -38.72 -64.28 46.46
CA THR A 2 -39.13 -63.70 47.75
C THR A 2 -38.48 -62.32 47.77
N GLU A 3 -39.21 -61.32 48.27
CA GLU A 3 -38.72 -60.18 49.09
C GLU A 3 -37.58 -59.29 48.56
N THR A 4 -37.60 -57.96 48.66
CA THR A 4 -38.02 -57.08 49.77
C THR A 4 -37.95 -55.65 49.17
N ALA A 5 -38.98 -54.78 49.18
CA ALA A 5 -39.47 -53.97 50.29
C ALA A 5 -38.30 -53.32 51.08
N ARG A 6 -38.23 -52.01 51.40
CA ARG A 6 -39.27 -51.00 51.59
C ARG A 6 -38.61 -49.69 52.14
N HIS A 7 -39.41 -48.61 52.23
CA HIS A 7 -39.23 -47.36 53.02
C HIS A 7 -38.27 -46.31 52.47
N CYS A 8 -38.52 -45.00 52.54
CA CYS A 8 -39.62 -44.11 52.97
C CYS A 8 -39.06 -42.69 52.70
N GLY A 9 -39.76 -41.60 52.41
CA GLY A 9 -41.17 -41.26 52.45
C GLY A 9 -41.35 -39.87 51.84
N THR A 10 -42.60 -39.65 51.46
CA THR A 10 -43.27 -38.47 50.91
C THR A 10 -43.15 -37.18 51.73
N TRP A 11 -43.14 -36.03 51.05
CA TRP A 11 -43.98 -34.87 51.40
C TRP A 11 -44.54 -34.22 50.11
N TRP A 12 -45.83 -33.85 50.18
CA TRP A 12 -46.69 -33.34 49.11
C TRP A 12 -46.71 -31.81 49.02
N SER A 13 -46.84 -31.25 47.80
CA SER A 13 -47.75 -30.16 47.34
C SER A 13 -47.17 -29.58 46.02
N GLU A 14 -47.82 -29.72 44.84
CA GLU A 14 -48.85 -28.79 44.28
C GLU A 14 -48.40 -27.32 44.43
N THR A 15 -48.14 -26.51 43.40
CA THR A 15 -48.67 -26.39 42.04
C THR A 15 -47.70 -25.64 41.11
N ASP A 16 -48.03 -25.73 39.81
CA ASP A 16 -47.81 -24.76 38.74
C ASP A 16 -46.52 -24.78 37.90
N ASN A 17 -46.83 -25.07 36.64
CA ASN A 17 -46.08 -25.14 35.41
C ASN A 17 -45.75 -23.72 34.91
N GLU A 18 -44.48 -23.40 34.67
CA GLU A 18 -44.11 -22.43 33.65
C GLU A 18 -42.68 -22.68 33.16
N GLU A 19 -42.59 -23.02 31.88
CA GLU A 19 -41.35 -23.21 31.13
C GLU A 19 -40.49 -21.95 31.19
N THR A 20 -39.26 -22.09 31.66
CA THR A 20 -38.18 -21.13 31.37
C THR A 20 -37.08 -21.87 30.62
N VAL A 21 -37.07 -21.66 29.31
CA VAL A 21 -36.00 -22.08 28.40
C VAL A 21 -34.70 -21.46 28.89
N GLY A 22 -33.77 -22.31 29.33
CA GLY A 22 -32.45 -21.91 29.79
C GLY A 22 -31.70 -21.17 28.69
N SER A 23 -31.35 -19.91 28.97
CA SER A 23 -30.41 -19.13 28.18
C SER A 23 -29.04 -19.82 28.26
N VAL A 24 -28.64 -20.50 27.18
CA VAL A 24 -27.25 -20.90 26.98
C VAL A 24 -26.47 -19.61 26.71
N GLY A 25 -25.93 -19.03 27.78
CA GLY A 25 -24.94 -17.96 27.70
C GLY A 25 -23.71 -18.51 27.02
N VAL A 26 -23.54 -18.20 25.75
CA VAL A 26 -22.24 -18.32 25.08
C VAL A 26 -21.36 -17.25 25.70
N ASP A 27 -20.47 -17.69 26.58
CA ASP A 27 -19.37 -16.90 27.11
C ASP A 27 -18.55 -16.39 25.93
N MET A 28 -18.84 -15.15 25.52
CA MET A 28 -18.11 -14.39 24.53
C MET A 28 -16.77 -14.01 25.16
N GLY A 29 -15.88 -15.00 25.20
CA GLY A 29 -14.52 -14.87 25.69
C GLY A 29 -13.88 -13.58 25.18
N GLU A 30 -13.36 -12.81 26.13
CA GLU A 30 -12.66 -11.54 25.93
C GLU A 30 -11.83 -11.54 24.64
N ARG A 31 -12.18 -10.62 23.73
CA ARG A 31 -11.41 -10.32 22.52
C ARG A 31 -10.01 -9.82 22.94
N ARG A 32 -9.07 -10.74 23.11
CA ARG A 32 -7.64 -10.42 23.19
C ARG A 32 -7.21 -9.76 21.88
N GLY A 33 -7.03 -8.44 21.94
CA GLY A 33 -6.41 -7.62 20.89
C GLY A 33 -7.37 -7.22 19.77
N THR A 34 -8.17 -6.18 19.98
CA THR A 34 -8.86 -5.49 18.89
C THR A 34 -7.82 -5.06 17.85
N HIS A 35 -7.81 -5.68 16.67
CA HIS A 35 -6.91 -5.34 15.58
C HIS A 35 -7.03 -3.86 15.21
N VAL A 36 -6.04 -3.05 15.61
CA VAL A 36 -5.96 -1.64 15.21
C VAL A 36 -5.25 -1.58 13.85
N PRO A 37 -5.90 -1.09 12.80
CA PRO A 37 -5.27 -0.93 11.49
C PRO A 37 -4.07 0.01 11.57
N VAL A 38 -2.98 -0.32 10.88
CA VAL A 38 -1.73 0.45 10.95
C VAL A 38 -1.87 1.77 10.20
N LEU A 39 -1.46 2.89 10.81
CA LEU A 39 -1.54 4.21 10.18
C LEU A 39 -2.95 4.56 9.69
N LEU A 40 -3.99 4.11 10.41
CA LEU A 40 -5.40 4.26 10.02
C LEU A 40 -5.76 5.70 9.65
N GLU A 41 -5.59 6.64 10.58
CA GLU A 41 -5.94 8.04 10.37
C GLU A 41 -5.13 8.65 9.22
N ARG A 42 -3.85 8.29 9.10
CA ARG A 42 -2.99 8.80 8.03
C ARG A 42 -3.44 8.31 6.65
N CYS A 43 -3.86 7.05 6.54
CA CYS A 43 -4.43 6.51 5.30
C CYS A 43 -5.72 7.24 4.92
N ILE A 44 -6.60 7.48 5.90
CA ILE A 44 -7.84 8.24 5.72
C ILE A 44 -7.54 9.66 5.24
N GLU A 45 -6.62 10.39 5.90
CA GLU A 45 -6.23 11.75 5.49
C GLU A 45 -5.75 11.81 4.04
N LEU A 46 -4.95 10.83 3.63
CA LEU A 46 -4.41 10.75 2.29
C LEU A 46 -5.51 10.43 1.26
N LEU A 47 -6.46 9.56 1.58
CA LEU A 47 -7.58 9.20 0.70
C LEU A 47 -8.68 10.27 0.66
N ALA A 48 -8.87 11.04 1.72
CA ALA A 48 -10.00 11.95 1.90
C ALA A 48 -10.22 12.92 0.73
N PRO A 49 -9.20 13.58 0.14
CA PRO A 49 -9.42 14.50 -0.98
C PRO A 49 -9.92 13.82 -2.26
N ALA A 50 -9.77 12.49 -2.37
CA ALA A 50 -10.34 11.72 -3.46
C ALA A 50 -11.76 11.23 -3.15
N LEU A 51 -12.00 10.77 -1.92
CA LEU A 51 -13.26 10.14 -1.52
C LEU A 51 -14.36 11.15 -1.12
N ASN A 52 -13.99 12.36 -0.69
CA ASN A 52 -14.94 13.44 -0.35
C ASN A 52 -15.56 14.14 -1.58
N ARG A 53 -15.29 13.66 -2.80
CA ARG A 53 -15.73 14.33 -4.02
C ARG A 53 -17.12 13.92 -4.50
N GLY A 54 -17.85 13.06 -3.80
CA GLY A 54 -19.17 12.55 -4.24
C GLY A 54 -20.08 13.64 -4.82
N ASP A 55 -20.22 14.76 -4.10
CA ASP A 55 -21.04 15.91 -4.51
C ASP A 55 -20.49 16.73 -5.70
N GLN A 56 -19.19 16.60 -6.00
CA GLN A 56 -18.47 17.39 -7.02
C GLN A 56 -18.15 16.58 -8.27
N THR A 57 -18.42 15.28 -8.29
CA THR A 57 -18.30 14.50 -9.52
C THR A 57 -19.38 14.98 -10.49
N SER A 58 -19.01 15.25 -11.74
CA SER A 58 -19.93 15.71 -12.79
C SER A 58 -21.05 14.69 -13.14
N ARG A 59 -21.19 13.62 -12.36
CA ARG A 59 -22.09 12.49 -12.57
C ARG A 59 -23.11 12.27 -11.44
N GLY A 60 -22.94 12.89 -10.27
CA GLY A 60 -23.79 12.59 -9.10
C GLY A 60 -23.66 11.14 -8.61
N ASP A 61 -22.56 10.47 -8.99
CA ASP A 61 -22.29 9.07 -8.67
C ASP A 61 -21.49 8.96 -7.36
N ARG A 62 -21.73 7.87 -6.64
CA ARG A 62 -20.92 7.46 -5.47
C ARG A 62 -19.45 7.30 -5.86
N THR A 63 -18.53 7.68 -4.97
CA THR A 63 -17.10 7.40 -5.19
C THR A 63 -16.82 5.92 -4.98
N VAL A 64 -15.75 5.40 -5.58
CA VAL A 64 -15.38 3.98 -5.50
C VAL A 64 -14.03 3.82 -4.84
N HIS A 65 -13.98 3.10 -3.72
CA HIS A 65 -12.76 2.74 -3.02
C HIS A 65 -12.45 1.26 -3.14
N VAL A 66 -11.24 0.91 -3.52
CA VAL A 66 -10.70 -0.45 -3.48
C VAL A 66 -9.82 -0.59 -2.25
N ASP A 67 -10.15 -1.57 -1.40
CA ASP A 67 -9.22 -2.12 -0.41
C ASP A 67 -8.69 -3.45 -0.96
N ALA A 68 -7.47 -3.43 -1.51
CA ALA A 68 -6.89 -4.56 -2.24
C ALA A 68 -6.35 -5.67 -1.32
N THR A 69 -6.39 -5.43 0.00
CA THR A 69 -5.87 -6.32 1.05
C THR A 69 -6.80 -6.20 2.25
N LEU A 70 -8.08 -6.50 2.02
CA LEU A 70 -9.16 -6.20 2.96
C LEU A 70 -8.88 -6.70 4.38
N GLY A 71 -8.28 -7.90 4.50
CA GLY A 71 -7.98 -8.53 5.77
C GLY A 71 -9.22 -8.65 6.63
N LEU A 72 -9.13 -8.19 7.87
CA LEU A 72 -10.29 -8.17 8.78
C LEU A 72 -11.26 -6.99 8.51
N GLY A 73 -11.00 -6.13 7.52
CA GLY A 73 -11.86 -5.02 7.11
C GLY A 73 -11.76 -3.76 7.96
N GLY A 74 -10.67 -3.55 8.70
CA GLY A 74 -10.53 -2.40 9.61
C GLY A 74 -10.32 -1.05 8.91
N HIS A 75 -9.50 -1.01 7.85
CA HIS A 75 -9.36 0.18 7.01
C HIS A 75 -10.65 0.45 6.22
N ALA A 76 -11.20 -0.59 5.59
CA ALA A 76 -12.50 -0.55 4.92
C ALA A 76 -13.63 0.03 5.79
N GLU A 77 -13.80 -0.45 7.02
CA GLU A 77 -14.81 0.05 7.96
C GLU A 77 -14.63 1.55 8.24
N ALA A 78 -13.39 1.97 8.48
CA ALA A 78 -13.06 3.37 8.75
C ALA A 78 -13.33 4.29 7.54
N VAL A 79 -13.08 3.81 6.33
CA VAL A 79 -13.44 4.51 5.09
C VAL A 79 -14.96 4.62 4.97
N LEU A 80 -15.67 3.50 5.10
CA LEU A 80 -17.12 3.48 4.95
C LEU A 80 -17.85 4.34 6.00
N ALA A 81 -17.32 4.41 7.22
CA ALA A 81 -17.85 5.25 8.28
C ALA A 81 -17.66 6.76 8.02
N ARG A 82 -16.53 7.14 7.41
CA ARG A 82 -16.16 8.56 7.19
C ARG A 82 -16.68 9.12 5.87
N PHE A 83 -16.90 8.26 4.88
CA PHE A 83 -17.28 8.66 3.53
C PHE A 83 -18.59 7.95 3.14
N PRO A 84 -19.76 8.50 3.50
CA PRO A 84 -21.07 7.86 3.35
C PRO A 84 -21.50 7.65 1.88
N ASP A 85 -20.84 8.34 0.95
CA ASP A 85 -21.10 8.21 -0.50
C ASP A 85 -20.06 7.34 -1.22
N THR A 86 -19.20 6.62 -0.48
CA THR A 86 -18.18 5.73 -1.06
C THR A 86 -18.62 4.27 -1.14
N VAL A 87 -18.72 3.68 -2.33
CA VAL A 87 -18.81 2.23 -2.49
C VAL A 87 -17.44 1.59 -2.25
N LEU A 88 -17.40 0.49 -1.50
CA LEU A 88 -16.19 -0.29 -1.27
C LEU A 88 -16.15 -1.53 -2.18
N ILE A 89 -14.99 -1.80 -2.75
CA ILE A 89 -14.61 -3.09 -3.33
C ILE A 89 -13.46 -3.64 -2.49
N GLY A 90 -13.74 -4.63 -1.64
CA GLY A 90 -12.76 -5.29 -0.79
C GLY A 90 -12.29 -6.60 -1.40
N LEU A 91 -10.99 -6.73 -1.65
CA LEU A 91 -10.36 -7.95 -2.15
C LEU A 91 -9.58 -8.63 -1.02
N ASP A 92 -9.77 -9.93 -0.87
CA ASP A 92 -8.83 -10.76 -0.12
C ASP A 92 -8.76 -12.15 -0.74
N ARG A 93 -7.57 -12.75 -0.67
CA ARG A 93 -7.33 -14.12 -1.12
C ARG A 93 -7.71 -15.14 -0.06
N ASP A 94 -7.83 -14.72 1.19
CA ASP A 94 -8.12 -15.56 2.35
C ASP A 94 -9.63 -15.60 2.62
N PRO A 95 -10.31 -16.74 2.41
CA PRO A 95 -11.74 -16.87 2.64
C PRO A 95 -12.16 -16.59 4.09
N GLU A 96 -11.29 -16.86 5.05
CA GLU A 96 -11.58 -16.64 6.47
C GLU A 96 -11.53 -15.15 6.81
N ALA A 97 -10.51 -14.44 6.30
CA ALA A 97 -10.45 -12.99 6.39
C ALA A 97 -11.71 -12.33 5.79
N LEU A 98 -12.16 -12.80 4.62
CA LEU A 98 -13.41 -12.33 4.02
C LEU A 98 -14.64 -12.61 4.88
N ALA A 99 -14.72 -13.77 5.54
CA ALA A 99 -15.83 -14.09 6.43
C ALA A 99 -15.88 -13.11 7.62
N HIS A 100 -14.73 -12.83 8.23
CA HIS A 100 -14.62 -11.83 9.30
C HIS A 100 -14.94 -10.42 8.83
N ALA A 101 -14.41 -10.01 7.67
CA ALA A 101 -14.71 -8.71 7.09
C ALA A 101 -16.20 -8.56 6.76
N ARG A 102 -16.86 -9.62 6.26
CA ARG A 102 -18.30 -9.62 6.01
C ARG A 102 -19.10 -9.38 7.29
N ALA A 103 -18.71 -10.01 8.40
CA ALA A 103 -19.36 -9.79 9.69
C ALA A 103 -19.13 -8.36 10.19
N ARG A 104 -17.90 -7.83 10.09
CA ARG A 104 -17.57 -6.46 10.49
C ARG A 104 -18.31 -5.42 9.65
N LEU A 105 -18.40 -5.63 8.35
CA LEU A 105 -18.95 -4.68 7.38
C LEU A 105 -20.45 -4.86 7.13
N ALA A 106 -21.13 -5.72 7.89
CA ALA A 106 -22.58 -5.94 7.79
C ALA A 106 -23.42 -4.64 7.83
N PRO A 107 -23.08 -3.61 8.63
CA PRO A 107 -23.81 -2.33 8.62
C PRO A 107 -23.78 -1.58 7.29
N TYR A 108 -22.88 -1.93 6.36
CA TYR A 108 -22.67 -1.24 5.08
C TYR A 108 -23.01 -2.11 3.86
N THR A 109 -23.79 -3.18 4.05
CA THR A 109 -24.03 -4.22 3.03
C THR A 109 -24.54 -3.66 1.69
N ASP A 110 -25.24 -2.53 1.68
CA ASP A 110 -25.78 -1.87 0.48
C ASP A 110 -24.72 -1.21 -0.42
N ARG A 111 -23.47 -1.14 0.03
CA ARG A 111 -22.39 -0.36 -0.59
C ARG A 111 -21.02 -1.03 -0.47
N VAL A 112 -21.00 -2.35 -0.31
CA VAL A 112 -19.77 -3.16 -0.26
C VAL A 112 -19.82 -4.34 -1.22
N HIS A 113 -18.72 -4.55 -1.95
CA HIS A 113 -18.45 -5.74 -2.74
C HIS A 113 -17.26 -6.47 -2.12
N LEU A 114 -17.49 -7.64 -1.53
CA LEU A 114 -16.44 -8.46 -0.92
C LEU A 114 -16.12 -9.63 -1.85
N VAL A 115 -14.90 -9.68 -2.37
CA VAL A 115 -14.51 -10.57 -3.45
C VAL A 115 -13.32 -11.43 -3.03
N HIS A 116 -13.47 -12.76 -3.17
CA HIS A 116 -12.37 -13.71 -3.09
C HIS A 116 -11.51 -13.59 -4.32
N ALA A 117 -10.43 -12.82 -4.20
CA ALA A 117 -9.51 -12.48 -5.28
C ALA A 117 -8.17 -12.05 -4.71
N VAL A 118 -7.11 -12.34 -5.46
CA VAL A 118 -5.80 -11.72 -5.28
C VAL A 118 -5.84 -10.35 -5.97
N TYR A 119 -5.10 -9.39 -5.45
CA TYR A 119 -5.11 -8.02 -5.95
C TYR A 119 -4.60 -7.83 -7.39
N ASP A 120 -3.90 -8.81 -7.98
CA ASP A 120 -3.55 -8.81 -9.41
C ASP A 120 -4.75 -9.13 -10.31
N GLU A 121 -5.81 -9.72 -9.75
CA GLU A 121 -7.09 -9.97 -10.41
C GLU A 121 -8.02 -8.72 -10.40
N LEU A 122 -7.53 -7.57 -9.89
CA LEU A 122 -8.31 -6.33 -9.78
C LEU A 122 -8.97 -5.91 -11.11
N PRO A 123 -8.29 -5.93 -12.29
CA PRO A 123 -8.94 -5.59 -13.56
C PRO A 123 -10.18 -6.44 -13.86
N GLU A 124 -10.08 -7.75 -13.70
CA GLU A 124 -11.21 -8.65 -13.97
C GLU A 124 -12.35 -8.45 -12.96
N VAL A 125 -12.01 -8.11 -11.71
CA VAL A 125 -13.02 -7.77 -10.69
C VAL A 125 -13.74 -6.47 -11.04
N LEU A 126 -13.02 -5.43 -11.45
CA LEU A 126 -13.60 -4.15 -11.86
C LEU A 126 -14.52 -4.31 -13.07
N ASP A 127 -14.06 -5.02 -14.10
CA ASP A 127 -14.85 -5.31 -15.30
C ASP A 127 -16.15 -6.06 -14.96
N ARG A 128 -16.05 -7.11 -14.14
CA ARG A 128 -17.20 -7.92 -13.71
C ARG A 128 -18.21 -7.11 -12.89
N LEU A 129 -17.74 -6.17 -12.09
CA LEU A 129 -18.59 -5.30 -11.28
C LEU A 129 -19.08 -4.06 -12.03
N GLY A 130 -18.58 -3.81 -13.25
CA GLY A 130 -18.99 -2.69 -14.10
C GLY A 130 -18.35 -1.34 -13.74
N TYR A 131 -17.21 -1.33 -13.04
CA TYR A 131 -16.50 -0.11 -12.66
C TYR A 131 -15.34 0.16 -13.62
N ALA A 132 -15.47 1.19 -14.46
CA ALA A 132 -14.39 1.59 -15.38
C ALA A 132 -13.21 2.26 -14.66
N HIS A 133 -13.47 2.96 -13.54
CA HIS A 133 -12.49 3.71 -12.79
C HIS A 133 -12.77 3.66 -11.28
N VAL A 134 -11.76 4.01 -10.48
CA VAL A 134 -11.85 4.10 -9.03
C VAL A 134 -11.28 5.41 -8.49
N ASP A 135 -11.74 5.83 -7.32
CA ASP A 135 -11.38 7.08 -6.64
C ASP A 135 -10.27 6.91 -5.61
N GLY A 136 -10.23 5.75 -4.96
CA GLY A 136 -9.22 5.43 -3.96
C GLY A 136 -8.78 3.98 -4.06
N VAL A 137 -7.48 3.71 -3.93
CA VAL A 137 -6.96 2.35 -3.77
C VAL A 137 -6.06 2.29 -2.54
N LEU A 138 -6.27 1.29 -1.69
CA LEU A 138 -5.41 0.97 -0.55
C LEU A 138 -4.78 -0.42 -0.76
N PHE A 139 -3.48 -0.50 -0.52
CA PHE A 139 -2.75 -1.75 -0.33
C PHE A 139 -2.10 -1.73 1.06
N ASP A 140 -2.57 -2.56 1.99
CA ASP A 140 -1.94 -2.87 3.27
C ASP A 140 -1.25 -4.24 3.16
N LEU A 141 0.01 -4.23 2.71
CA LEU A 141 0.71 -5.44 2.31
C LEU A 141 1.12 -6.31 3.50
N GLY A 142 1.42 -7.58 3.26
CA GLY A 142 1.88 -8.49 4.31
C GLY A 142 0.79 -9.40 4.85
N VAL A 143 0.94 -9.84 6.10
CA VAL A 143 0.09 -10.85 6.73
C VAL A 143 -0.85 -10.22 7.73
N SER A 144 -2.10 -10.69 7.74
CA SER A 144 -3.07 -10.28 8.74
C SER A 144 -2.73 -10.90 10.11
N SER A 145 -3.28 -10.32 11.18
CA SER A 145 -3.10 -10.87 12.53
C SER A 145 -3.70 -12.27 12.65
N LEU A 146 -4.85 -12.49 12.02
CA LEU A 146 -5.51 -13.79 11.90
C LEU A 146 -4.50 -14.88 11.46
N GLN A 147 -3.76 -14.60 10.38
CA GLN A 147 -2.78 -15.53 9.80
C GLN A 147 -1.59 -15.82 10.73
N LEU A 148 -1.20 -14.86 11.57
CA LEU A 148 -0.08 -15.01 12.51
C LEU A 148 -0.49 -15.64 13.84
N ASP A 149 -1.72 -15.39 14.26
CA ASP A 149 -2.24 -15.79 15.57
C ASP A 149 -2.84 -17.20 15.54
N GLU A 150 -3.14 -17.74 14.35
CA GLU A 150 -3.55 -19.14 14.12
C GLU A 150 -2.34 -20.06 13.88
N PRO A 151 -1.97 -20.92 14.84
CA PRO A 151 -0.77 -21.74 14.74
C PRO A 151 -0.83 -22.69 13.54
N ASP A 152 -1.98 -23.32 13.29
CA ASP A 152 -2.15 -24.38 12.29
C ASP A 152 -1.90 -23.93 10.85
N ARG A 153 -1.86 -22.61 10.60
CA ARG A 153 -1.56 -22.04 9.28
C ARG A 153 -0.07 -22.01 8.95
N GLY A 154 0.80 -22.25 9.93
CA GLY A 154 2.24 -22.45 9.71
C GLY A 154 3.04 -21.18 9.39
N PHE A 155 2.48 -19.98 9.58
CA PHE A 155 3.21 -18.72 9.36
C PHE A 155 4.19 -18.38 10.49
N ALA A 156 3.90 -18.84 11.71
CA ALA A 156 4.72 -18.57 12.88
C ALA A 156 5.89 -19.57 13.00
N TYR A 157 7.05 -19.06 13.39
CA TYR A 157 8.22 -19.87 13.76
C TYR A 157 8.37 -20.06 15.28
N ALA A 158 7.53 -19.38 16.08
CA ALA A 158 7.59 -19.41 17.53
C ALA A 158 6.82 -20.59 18.15
N GLN A 159 5.83 -21.11 17.42
CA GLN A 159 5.01 -22.26 17.79
C GLN A 159 5.11 -23.30 16.68
N ASP A 160 5.13 -24.57 17.06
CA ASP A 160 5.21 -25.66 16.08
C ASP A 160 3.86 -25.87 15.41
N ALA A 161 3.89 -26.10 14.10
CA ALA A 161 2.72 -26.22 13.24
C ALA A 161 3.08 -26.93 11.92
N PRO A 162 2.08 -27.41 11.15
CA PRO A 162 2.29 -27.87 9.78
C PRO A 162 2.91 -26.79 8.90
N LEU A 163 3.79 -27.19 7.98
CA LEU A 163 4.38 -26.29 6.98
C LEU A 163 3.39 -25.97 5.85
N ASP A 164 2.36 -25.17 6.14
CA ASP A 164 1.40 -24.70 5.13
C ASP A 164 1.81 -23.35 4.52
N MET A 165 1.73 -22.27 5.30
CA MET A 165 2.00 -20.88 4.88
C MET A 165 1.12 -20.34 3.73
N ARG A 166 0.08 -21.05 3.28
CA ARG A 166 -0.86 -20.49 2.30
C ARG A 166 -1.82 -19.52 2.97
N MET A 167 -1.95 -18.34 2.38
CA MET A 167 -3.00 -17.37 2.73
C MET A 167 -4.36 -17.86 2.23
N ASP A 168 -4.38 -18.53 1.06
CA ASP A 168 -5.55 -19.20 0.52
C ASP A 168 -5.35 -20.72 0.59
N GLN A 169 -5.93 -21.37 1.60
CA GLN A 169 -5.77 -22.82 1.79
C GLN A 169 -6.59 -23.66 0.80
N THR A 170 -7.44 -23.03 -0.02
CA THR A 170 -8.29 -23.73 -1.01
C THR A 170 -7.52 -24.14 -2.27
N ARG A 171 -6.36 -23.51 -2.53
CA ARG A 171 -5.55 -23.72 -3.73
C ARG A 171 -4.06 -23.52 -3.46
N GLY A 172 -3.22 -23.73 -4.48
CA GLY A 172 -1.79 -23.43 -4.42
C GLY A 172 -0.92 -24.52 -3.79
N VAL A 173 0.36 -24.21 -3.65
CA VAL A 173 1.42 -25.11 -3.18
C VAL A 173 1.74 -24.77 -1.73
N THR A 174 1.89 -25.77 -0.86
CA THR A 174 2.25 -25.56 0.55
C THR A 174 3.75 -25.26 0.72
N ALA A 175 4.15 -24.64 1.83
CA ALA A 175 5.56 -24.51 2.19
C ALA A 175 6.24 -25.88 2.34
N GLU A 176 5.50 -26.89 2.83
CA GLU A 176 5.94 -28.28 2.89
C GLU A 176 6.33 -28.79 1.50
N GLU A 177 5.47 -28.60 0.50
CA GLU A 177 5.76 -29.01 -0.88
C GLU A 177 6.96 -28.26 -1.44
N VAL A 178 7.08 -26.95 -1.21
CA VAL A 178 8.25 -26.16 -1.63
C VAL A 178 9.53 -26.73 -1.04
N VAL A 179 9.62 -26.90 0.28
CA VAL A 179 10.86 -27.37 0.93
C VAL A 179 11.21 -28.81 0.58
N ASN A 180 10.21 -29.65 0.28
CA ASN A 180 10.43 -31.06 -0.04
C ASN A 180 10.63 -31.35 -1.53
N SER A 181 10.19 -30.48 -2.45
CA SER A 181 10.25 -30.74 -3.90
C SER A 181 11.27 -29.91 -4.66
N TYR A 182 11.54 -28.66 -4.24
CA TYR A 182 12.41 -27.75 -5.01
C TYR A 182 13.85 -28.26 -5.09
N SER A 183 14.55 -27.90 -6.17
CA SER A 183 15.99 -28.16 -6.30
C SER A 183 16.80 -27.31 -5.31
N HIS A 184 18.09 -27.64 -5.15
CA HIS A 184 19.00 -26.79 -4.35
C HIS A 184 19.06 -25.37 -4.87
N ALA A 185 19.16 -25.21 -6.19
CA ALA A 185 19.25 -23.91 -6.85
C ALA A 185 17.97 -23.09 -6.63
N ASP A 186 16.80 -23.73 -6.73
CA ASP A 186 15.52 -23.06 -6.53
C ASP A 186 15.32 -22.63 -5.08
N LEU A 187 15.59 -23.50 -4.11
CA LEU A 187 15.54 -23.14 -2.69
C LEU A 187 16.51 -22.00 -2.37
N ALA A 188 17.75 -22.08 -2.86
CA ALA A 188 18.73 -21.03 -2.64
C ALA A 188 18.31 -19.70 -3.29
N ARG A 189 17.66 -19.74 -4.47
CA ARG A 189 17.08 -18.56 -5.13
C ARG A 189 15.99 -17.95 -4.27
N VAL A 190 15.00 -18.74 -3.83
CA VAL A 190 13.88 -18.27 -2.99
C VAL A 190 14.42 -17.56 -1.75
N LEU A 191 15.27 -18.24 -0.98
CA LEU A 191 15.82 -17.69 0.27
C LEU A 191 16.63 -16.42 0.03
N ARG A 192 17.43 -16.37 -1.05
CA ARG A 192 18.26 -15.21 -1.37
C ARG A 192 17.45 -14.02 -1.85
N VAL A 193 16.53 -14.25 -2.79
CA VAL A 193 15.80 -13.18 -3.47
C VAL A 193 14.68 -12.65 -2.59
N TYR A 194 13.89 -13.53 -1.97
CA TYR A 194 12.72 -13.13 -1.18
C TYR A 194 13.02 -12.94 0.31
N GLY A 195 14.02 -13.63 0.85
CA GLY A 195 14.44 -13.48 2.25
C GLY A 195 15.60 -12.51 2.46
N GLU A 196 16.25 -12.03 1.39
CA GLU A 196 17.54 -11.33 1.46
C GLU A 196 18.55 -12.11 2.34
N GLU A 197 18.51 -13.46 2.27
CA GLU A 197 19.24 -14.37 3.16
C GLU A 197 20.68 -14.62 2.68
N LYS A 198 21.65 -14.24 3.51
CA LYS A 198 23.09 -14.38 3.21
C LYS A 198 23.51 -15.85 3.20
N PHE A 199 22.91 -16.67 4.04
CA PHE A 199 23.22 -18.09 4.17
C PHE A 199 22.32 -19.00 3.32
N ALA A 200 21.64 -18.44 2.31
CA ALA A 200 20.65 -19.12 1.48
C ALA A 200 21.12 -20.49 0.94
N SER A 201 22.32 -20.55 0.35
CA SER A 201 22.87 -21.81 -0.21
C SER A 201 23.11 -22.87 0.86
N ARG A 202 23.56 -22.46 2.07
CA ARG A 202 23.82 -23.35 3.20
C ARG A 202 22.52 -23.87 3.81
N ILE A 203 21.53 -23.00 3.96
CA ILE A 203 20.19 -23.38 4.44
C ILE A 203 19.53 -24.34 3.45
N ALA A 204 19.57 -24.05 2.14
CA ALA A 204 19.04 -24.94 1.11
C ALA A 204 19.71 -26.33 1.14
N ALA A 205 21.03 -26.39 1.33
CA ALA A 205 21.74 -27.66 1.49
C ALA A 205 21.33 -28.42 2.76
N ALA A 206 21.07 -27.71 3.86
CA ALA A 206 20.59 -28.32 5.10
C ALA A 206 19.17 -28.88 4.95
N ILE A 207 18.27 -28.14 4.31
CA ILE A 207 16.90 -28.59 3.99
C ILE A 207 16.96 -29.88 3.16
N ILE A 208 17.77 -29.91 2.09
CA ILE A 208 17.90 -31.09 1.22
C ILE A 208 18.45 -32.30 1.98
N ARG A 209 19.50 -32.11 2.78
CA ARG A 209 20.07 -33.19 3.59
C ARG A 209 19.07 -33.72 4.61
N GLU A 210 18.23 -32.85 5.17
CA GLU A 210 17.23 -33.27 6.15
C GLU A 210 16.07 -34.03 5.49
N ARG A 211 15.52 -33.52 4.38
CA ARG A 211 14.42 -34.20 3.68
C ARG A 211 14.80 -35.57 3.11
N GLN A 212 16.09 -35.82 2.88
CA GLN A 212 16.60 -37.14 2.51
C GLN A 212 16.48 -38.18 3.64
N LYS A 213 16.40 -37.75 4.90
CA LYS A 213 16.22 -38.64 6.06
C LYS A 213 14.74 -38.84 6.36
N ALA A 214 14.00 -37.73 6.42
CA ALA A 214 12.58 -37.71 6.71
C ALA A 214 11.96 -36.46 6.10
N ARG A 215 10.72 -36.57 5.61
CA ARG A 215 9.98 -35.45 5.04
C ARG A 215 9.84 -34.32 6.08
N LEU A 216 10.08 -33.08 5.66
CA LEU A 216 9.95 -31.91 6.53
C LEU A 216 8.49 -31.46 6.57
N THR A 217 7.84 -31.57 7.72
CA THR A 217 6.41 -31.22 7.88
C THR A 217 6.15 -30.14 8.95
N SER A 218 7.16 -29.80 9.77
CA SER A 218 7.01 -28.96 10.96
C SER A 218 7.76 -27.61 10.82
N THR A 219 7.10 -26.53 11.23
CA THR A 219 7.69 -25.18 11.32
C THR A 219 8.82 -25.14 12.33
N ALA A 220 8.70 -25.77 13.50
CA ALA A 220 9.75 -25.78 14.52
C ALA A 220 11.01 -26.48 14.00
N ARG A 221 10.85 -27.62 13.31
CA ARG A 221 11.99 -28.33 12.73
C ARG A 221 12.69 -27.51 11.66
N LEU A 222 11.94 -26.84 10.79
CA LEU A 222 12.51 -25.93 9.79
C LEU A 222 13.27 -24.77 10.45
N ALA A 223 12.67 -24.15 11.47
CA ALA A 223 13.30 -23.05 12.21
C ALA A 223 14.62 -23.47 12.87
N GLU A 224 14.67 -24.68 13.43
CA GLU A 224 15.88 -25.25 13.99
C GLU A 224 16.97 -25.48 12.94
N LEU A 225 16.63 -26.07 11.78
CA LEU A 225 17.59 -26.30 10.69
C LEU A 225 18.19 -24.99 10.18
N VAL A 226 17.38 -23.93 10.08
CA VAL A 226 17.85 -22.60 9.70
C VAL A 226 18.82 -22.07 10.75
N ARG A 227 18.47 -22.16 12.03
CA ARG A 227 19.33 -21.74 13.15
C ARG A 227 20.67 -22.47 13.15
N GLU A 228 20.69 -23.77 12.92
CA GLU A 228 21.91 -24.59 12.84
C GLU A 228 22.78 -24.26 11.62
N SER A 229 22.13 -23.81 10.53
CA SER A 229 22.81 -23.41 9.30
C SER A 229 23.49 -22.04 9.41
N ILE A 230 23.11 -21.20 10.37
CA ILE A 230 23.65 -19.85 10.55
C ILE A 230 24.79 -19.87 11.59
N PRO A 231 25.99 -19.32 11.27
CA PRO A 231 27.11 -19.24 12.20
C PRO A 231 26.77 -18.53 13.52
N ALA A 232 27.29 -19.02 14.65
CA ALA A 232 26.99 -18.49 15.98
C ALA A 232 27.15 -16.97 16.14
N PRO A 233 28.20 -16.32 15.61
CA PRO A 233 28.33 -14.86 15.69
C PRO A 233 27.19 -14.12 14.96
N ALA A 234 26.73 -14.65 13.82
CA ALA A 234 25.64 -14.08 13.03
C ALA A 234 24.25 -14.35 13.64
N ARG A 235 24.14 -15.27 14.62
CA ARG A 235 22.89 -15.51 15.36
C ARG A 235 22.64 -14.50 16.49
N ARG A 236 23.69 -13.81 16.96
CA ARG A 236 23.63 -12.90 18.11
C ARG A 236 23.21 -11.49 17.74
N THR A 237 23.15 -11.17 16.44
CA THR A 237 22.82 -9.85 15.93
C THR A 237 21.53 -9.93 15.11
N GLY A 238 20.56 -9.06 15.42
CA GLY A 238 19.27 -9.00 14.71
C GLY A 238 18.15 -9.81 15.38
N GLY A 239 17.04 -9.97 14.65
CA GLY A 239 15.86 -10.72 15.10
C GLY A 239 16.03 -12.25 14.98
N HIS A 240 14.93 -12.99 15.15
CA HIS A 240 14.95 -14.45 15.09
C HIS A 240 15.59 -14.98 13.78
N PRO A 241 16.57 -15.92 13.85
CA PRO A 241 17.33 -16.36 12.66
C PRO A 241 16.46 -16.94 11.54
N ALA A 242 15.33 -17.58 11.87
CA ALA A 242 14.43 -18.15 10.87
C ALA A 242 13.52 -17.13 10.17
N LYS A 243 13.43 -15.88 10.67
CA LYS A 243 12.47 -14.87 10.19
C LYS A 243 12.56 -14.66 8.67
N ARG A 244 13.77 -14.54 8.14
CA ARG A 244 14.02 -14.32 6.70
C ARG A 244 13.67 -15.52 5.83
N THR A 245 13.94 -16.73 6.34
CA THR A 245 13.58 -17.97 5.64
C THR A 245 12.06 -18.14 5.57
N PHE A 246 11.37 -17.90 6.69
CA PHE A 246 9.91 -17.97 6.73
C PHE A 246 9.27 -16.90 5.84
N GLN A 247 9.77 -15.68 5.87
CA GLN A 247 9.37 -14.63 4.93
C GLN A 247 9.56 -15.05 3.47
N ALA A 248 10.71 -15.63 3.12
CA ALA A 248 11.01 -16.05 1.76
C ALA A 248 10.04 -17.14 1.27
N LEU A 249 9.78 -18.14 2.11
CA LEU A 249 8.85 -19.23 1.79
C LEU A 249 7.42 -18.71 1.67
N ARG A 250 6.99 -17.83 2.58
CA ARG A 250 5.69 -17.16 2.52
C ARG A 250 5.50 -16.45 1.18
N ILE A 251 6.47 -15.64 0.78
CA ILE A 251 6.45 -14.89 -0.48
C ILE A 251 6.38 -15.82 -1.69
N GLU A 252 7.15 -16.92 -1.69
CA GLU A 252 7.13 -17.90 -2.78
C GLU A 252 5.79 -18.64 -2.85
N VAL A 253 5.30 -19.18 -1.74
CA VAL A 253 4.03 -19.92 -1.63
C VAL A 253 2.85 -19.07 -2.11
N ASN A 254 2.83 -17.81 -1.69
CA ASN A 254 1.71 -16.90 -1.97
C ASN A 254 1.96 -16.04 -3.21
N ARG A 255 3.10 -16.20 -3.90
CA ARG A 255 3.49 -15.38 -5.06
C ARG A 255 3.34 -13.87 -4.83
N GLU A 256 3.59 -13.41 -3.60
CA GLU A 256 3.22 -12.06 -3.12
C GLU A 256 3.81 -10.96 -4.01
N LEU A 257 5.12 -11.03 -4.28
CA LEU A 257 5.80 -9.99 -5.06
C LEU A 257 5.41 -9.98 -6.53
N ALA A 258 5.20 -11.16 -7.13
CA ALA A 258 4.79 -11.26 -8.53
C ALA A 258 3.38 -10.69 -8.73
N ALA A 259 2.46 -11.00 -7.82
CA ALA A 259 1.14 -10.39 -7.81
C ALA A 259 1.24 -8.86 -7.64
N LEU A 260 2.12 -8.38 -6.75
CA LEU A 260 2.24 -6.93 -6.48
C LEU A 260 2.78 -6.17 -7.70
N GLU A 261 3.77 -6.77 -8.38
CA GLU A 261 4.34 -6.24 -9.62
C GLU A 261 3.30 -6.11 -10.74
N ALA A 262 2.33 -7.03 -10.82
CA ALA A 262 1.22 -6.96 -11.77
C ALA A 262 0.11 -5.99 -11.34
N ALA A 263 -0.24 -6.00 -10.04
CA ALA A 263 -1.37 -5.26 -9.51
C ALA A 263 -1.16 -3.75 -9.45
N LEU A 264 0.04 -3.28 -9.09
CA LEU A 264 0.29 -1.85 -8.94
C LEU A 264 0.09 -1.06 -10.25
N PRO A 265 0.67 -1.46 -11.41
CA PRO A 265 0.38 -0.80 -12.68
C PRO A 265 -1.11 -0.80 -13.02
N ALA A 266 -1.77 -1.95 -12.88
CA ALA A 266 -3.19 -2.10 -13.17
C ALA A 266 -4.08 -1.20 -12.30
N ALA A 267 -3.82 -1.15 -10.99
CA ALA A 267 -4.53 -0.29 -10.07
C ALA A 267 -4.29 1.20 -10.36
N LEU A 268 -3.07 1.58 -10.78
CA LEU A 268 -2.77 2.96 -11.18
C LEU A 268 -3.49 3.37 -12.47
N ASP A 269 -3.66 2.44 -13.41
CA ASP A 269 -4.40 2.68 -14.66
C ASP A 269 -5.91 2.77 -14.42
N ALA A 270 -6.45 2.13 -13.37
CA ALA A 270 -7.84 2.25 -12.95
C ALA A 270 -8.19 3.59 -12.24
N LEU A 271 -7.19 4.37 -11.81
CA LEU A 271 -7.44 5.65 -11.12
C LEU A 271 -7.94 6.72 -12.09
N ALA A 272 -9.06 7.36 -11.77
CA ALA A 272 -9.50 8.58 -12.44
C ALA A 272 -8.60 9.80 -12.06
N PRO A 273 -8.57 10.88 -12.84
CA PRO A 273 -7.89 12.11 -12.43
C PRO A 273 -8.36 12.62 -11.07
N GLY A 274 -7.40 13.01 -10.22
CA GLY A 274 -7.59 13.39 -8.83
C GLY A 274 -7.68 12.22 -7.86
N SER A 275 -7.88 10.98 -8.33
CA SER A 275 -7.95 9.77 -7.49
C SER A 275 -6.61 9.45 -6.86
N ARG A 276 -6.62 8.69 -5.76
CA ARG A 276 -5.43 8.45 -4.95
C ARG A 276 -5.18 6.99 -4.66
N MET A 277 -3.90 6.64 -4.56
CA MET A 277 -3.45 5.34 -4.09
C MET A 277 -2.59 5.51 -2.85
N VAL A 278 -2.80 4.64 -1.87
CA VAL A 278 -2.00 4.52 -0.65
C VAL A 278 -1.50 3.08 -0.56
N VAL A 279 -0.21 2.91 -0.25
CA VAL A 279 0.42 1.60 -0.10
C VAL A 279 1.22 1.58 1.20
N LEU A 280 0.96 0.59 2.05
CA LEU A 280 1.71 0.25 3.25
C LEU A 280 2.57 -0.98 2.96
N SER A 281 3.89 -0.82 2.95
CA SER A 281 4.85 -1.91 2.76
C SER A 281 5.54 -2.25 4.07
N TYR A 282 5.65 -3.54 4.41
CA TYR A 282 6.24 -4.00 5.67
C TYR A 282 7.68 -4.48 5.51
N HIS A 283 8.12 -4.69 4.27
CA HIS A 283 9.52 -5.01 3.99
C HIS A 283 10.10 -4.31 2.74
N SER A 284 11.42 -4.43 2.61
CA SER A 284 12.24 -3.74 1.60
C SER A 284 11.83 -4.06 0.16
N LEU A 285 11.52 -5.33 -0.14
CA LEU A 285 11.12 -5.77 -1.47
C LEU A 285 9.81 -5.13 -1.94
N GLU A 286 8.76 -5.14 -1.10
CA GLU A 286 7.47 -4.47 -1.36
C GLU A 286 7.66 -2.97 -1.57
N ASP A 287 8.40 -2.30 -0.68
CA ASP A 287 8.64 -0.86 -0.78
C ASP A 287 9.40 -0.51 -2.06
N ARG A 288 10.33 -1.37 -2.49
CA ARG A 288 11.10 -1.19 -3.72
C ARG A 288 10.22 -1.29 -4.95
N ILE A 289 9.37 -2.30 -5.05
CA ILE A 289 8.42 -2.49 -6.15
C ILE A 289 7.46 -1.30 -6.20
N THR A 290 6.88 -0.94 -5.06
CA THR A 290 5.96 0.21 -4.92
C THR A 290 6.63 1.51 -5.36
N LYS A 291 7.84 1.79 -4.86
CA LYS A 291 8.61 2.97 -5.25
C LYS A 291 8.85 3.01 -6.76
N GLN A 292 9.22 1.89 -7.37
CA GLN A 292 9.50 1.80 -8.80
C GLN A 292 8.25 2.06 -9.63
N ALA A 293 7.12 1.42 -9.28
CA ALA A 293 5.84 1.62 -9.96
C ALA A 293 5.38 3.10 -9.92
N LEU A 294 5.42 3.72 -8.74
CA LEU A 294 5.03 5.13 -8.58
C LEU A 294 6.00 6.08 -9.30
N ALA A 295 7.32 5.86 -9.18
CA ALA A 295 8.33 6.72 -9.80
C ALA A 295 8.37 6.61 -11.33
N ALA A 296 7.92 5.49 -11.90
CA ALA A 296 7.82 5.32 -13.35
C ALA A 296 6.76 6.24 -13.97
N ARG A 297 5.69 6.56 -13.23
CA ARG A 297 4.57 7.38 -13.70
C ARG A 297 4.61 8.84 -13.19
N ALA A 298 5.47 9.13 -12.22
CA ALA A 298 5.64 10.47 -11.64
C ALA A 298 6.72 11.33 -12.31
N ARG A 299 7.30 10.88 -13.42
CA ARG A 299 8.34 11.60 -14.18
C ARG A 299 7.93 11.71 -15.64
N SER A 300 8.41 12.76 -16.30
CA SER A 300 8.33 12.88 -17.75
C SER A 300 9.13 11.76 -18.41
N THR A 301 8.59 11.22 -19.49
CA THR A 301 9.25 10.26 -20.39
C THR A 301 9.74 10.93 -21.68
N GLY A 302 9.51 12.24 -21.83
CA GLY A 302 9.97 13.00 -22.98
C GLY A 302 11.49 13.27 -22.97
N PRO A 303 12.11 13.52 -24.14
CA PRO A 303 13.50 13.94 -24.22
C PRO A 303 13.78 15.19 -23.37
N VAL A 304 14.85 15.14 -22.56
CA VAL A 304 15.21 16.20 -21.60
C VAL A 304 15.54 17.54 -22.29
N ASP A 305 16.00 17.49 -23.54
CA ASP A 305 16.47 18.67 -24.29
C ASP A 305 15.36 19.41 -25.06
N LEU A 306 14.10 18.96 -24.94
CA LEU A 306 12.98 19.65 -25.57
C LEU A 306 12.47 20.82 -24.69
N PRO A 307 12.29 22.03 -25.25
CA PRO A 307 11.82 23.18 -24.50
C PRO A 307 10.33 23.10 -24.09
N VAL A 308 9.61 22.10 -24.63
CA VAL A 308 8.20 21.83 -24.38
C VAL A 308 8.02 20.32 -24.23
N GLU A 309 7.25 19.91 -23.22
CA GLU A 309 6.89 18.51 -23.00
C GLU A 309 6.00 17.99 -24.13
N LEU A 310 6.32 16.81 -24.67
CA LEU A 310 5.52 16.22 -25.75
C LEU A 310 4.15 15.78 -25.21
N PRO A 311 3.07 15.91 -25.99
CA PRO A 311 1.76 15.39 -25.60
C PRO A 311 1.86 13.91 -25.21
N GLY A 312 1.31 13.56 -24.05
CA GLY A 312 1.32 12.19 -23.53
C GLY A 312 2.64 11.72 -22.92
N THR A 313 3.71 12.52 -22.92
CA THR A 313 4.98 12.15 -22.27
C THR A 313 5.12 12.67 -20.85
N GLY A 314 4.20 13.52 -20.40
CA GLY A 314 4.23 14.11 -19.08
C GLY A 314 3.93 13.14 -17.93
N PRO A 315 4.25 13.53 -16.69
CA PRO A 315 3.92 12.74 -15.52
C PRO A 315 2.40 12.56 -15.43
N THR A 316 1.99 11.35 -15.10
CA THR A 316 0.58 10.99 -14.89
C THR A 316 0.23 10.79 -13.42
N LEU A 317 1.24 10.79 -12.55
CA LEU A 317 1.10 10.79 -11.10
C LEU A 317 1.84 11.95 -10.45
N ARG A 318 1.28 12.44 -9.34
CA ARG A 318 1.97 13.30 -8.37
C ARG A 318 2.18 12.52 -7.08
N LEU A 319 3.43 12.37 -6.66
CA LEU A 319 3.74 11.77 -5.36
C LEU A 319 3.27 12.71 -4.23
N LEU A 320 2.60 12.15 -3.23
CA LEU A 320 2.06 12.92 -2.10
C LEU A 320 3.07 13.05 -0.95
N SER A 321 4.13 12.24 -0.97
CA SER A 321 5.20 12.24 0.01
C SER A 321 6.58 12.30 -0.67
N ARG A 322 7.56 12.90 0.01
CA ARG A 322 8.98 12.85 -0.41
C ARG A 322 9.62 11.58 0.14
N GLY A 323 9.39 10.46 -0.56
CA GLY A 323 9.86 9.14 -0.11
C GLY A 323 8.81 8.40 0.70
N ALA A 324 9.22 7.34 1.41
CA ALA A 324 8.33 6.61 2.28
C ALA A 324 8.11 7.39 3.58
N GLU A 325 6.87 7.56 4.00
CA GLU A 325 6.52 8.04 5.33
C GLU A 325 6.66 6.86 6.32
N LEU A 326 7.29 7.13 7.48
CA LEU A 326 7.43 6.17 8.56
C LEU A 326 6.46 6.51 9.68
N PRO A 327 5.95 5.52 10.43
CA PRO A 327 5.15 5.78 11.62
C PRO A 327 5.89 6.61 12.66
N GLY A 328 5.15 7.51 13.32
CA GLY A 328 5.66 8.25 14.47
C GLY A 328 5.82 7.37 15.71
N GLU A 329 6.56 7.86 16.71
CA GLU A 329 6.83 7.10 17.94
C GLU A 329 5.57 6.70 18.71
N ALA A 330 4.55 7.57 18.73
CA ALA A 330 3.27 7.28 19.37
C ALA A 330 2.54 6.10 18.70
N GLU A 331 2.53 6.05 17.36
CA GLU A 331 1.94 4.96 16.58
C GLU A 331 2.68 3.64 16.86
N VAL A 332 4.02 3.67 16.84
CA VAL A 332 4.83 2.47 17.10
C VAL A 332 4.65 1.96 18.54
N THR A 333 4.46 2.86 19.49
CA THR A 333 4.19 2.51 20.89
C THR A 333 2.81 1.87 21.04
N ALA A 334 1.79 2.42 20.38
CA ALA A 334 0.42 1.89 20.41
C ALA A 334 0.30 0.58 19.63
N ASN A 335 1.01 0.48 18.50
CA ASN A 335 1.03 -0.68 17.63
C ASN A 335 2.47 -1.01 17.18
N PRO A 336 3.17 -1.92 17.90
CA PRO A 336 4.53 -2.31 17.54
C PRO A 336 4.68 -2.88 16.12
N ARG A 337 3.61 -3.37 15.51
CA ARG A 337 3.62 -3.89 14.12
C ARG A 337 3.80 -2.77 13.10
N ALA A 338 3.46 -1.53 13.44
CA ALA A 338 3.70 -0.38 12.60
C ALA A 338 5.20 -0.09 12.39
N ALA A 339 6.08 -0.48 13.31
CA ALA A 339 7.50 -0.07 13.32
C ALA A 339 8.25 -0.23 11.99
N SER A 340 7.93 -1.26 11.19
CA SER A 340 8.58 -1.53 9.90
C SER A 340 7.85 -0.97 8.68
N VAL A 341 6.67 -0.40 8.87
CA VAL A 341 5.81 0.09 7.78
C VAL A 341 6.45 1.28 7.08
N ARG A 342 6.36 1.24 5.76
CA ARG A 342 6.68 2.32 4.83
C ARG A 342 5.42 2.67 4.07
N LEU A 343 4.88 3.85 4.34
CA LEU A 343 3.73 4.37 3.63
C LEU A 343 4.20 5.13 2.39
N ARG A 344 3.58 4.87 1.24
CA ARG A 344 3.71 5.67 0.02
C ARG A 344 2.33 6.03 -0.51
N ALA A 345 2.19 7.24 -1.03
CA ALA A 345 0.95 7.67 -1.64
C ALA A 345 1.18 8.52 -2.90
N ALA A 346 0.26 8.39 -3.84
CA ALA A 346 0.27 9.13 -5.09
C ALA A 346 -1.15 9.54 -5.48
N GLU A 347 -1.24 10.65 -6.21
CA GLU A 347 -2.46 11.13 -6.83
C GLU A 347 -2.34 11.03 -8.34
N ARG A 348 -3.36 10.51 -9.00
CA ARG A 348 -3.50 10.54 -10.45
C ARG A 348 -3.75 11.99 -10.88
N ILE A 349 -2.95 12.47 -11.81
CA ILE A 349 -3.12 13.81 -12.38
C ILE A 349 -3.50 13.70 -13.85
N ASP A 350 -4.28 14.66 -14.33
CA ASP A 350 -4.52 14.80 -15.76
C ASP A 350 -3.25 15.40 -16.40
N PRO A 351 -2.59 14.72 -17.34
CA PRO A 351 -1.39 15.24 -18.00
C PRO A 351 -1.63 16.59 -18.70
N GLU A 352 -2.86 16.90 -19.14
CA GLU A 352 -3.17 18.20 -19.77
C GLU A 352 -3.24 19.33 -18.74
N SER A 353 -3.71 19.03 -17.51
CA SER A 353 -3.84 20.02 -16.42
C SER A 353 -2.51 20.58 -15.90
N VAL A 354 -1.42 19.81 -16.07
CA VAL A 354 -0.07 20.20 -15.63
C VAL A 354 0.51 21.30 -16.53
N THR A 355 0.23 21.24 -17.83
CA THR A 355 0.76 22.20 -18.83
C THR A 355 0.19 23.63 -18.67
N GLY A 356 -1.00 23.77 -18.11
CA GLY A 356 -1.65 25.06 -17.86
C GLY A 356 -1.04 25.83 -16.68
N THR A 357 -0.67 25.13 -15.60
CA THR A 357 -0.19 25.77 -14.36
C THR A 357 1.24 26.32 -14.51
N GLU A 358 2.08 25.68 -15.32
CA GLU A 358 3.42 26.18 -15.63
C GLU A 358 3.43 27.32 -16.64
N ARG A 359 2.47 27.38 -17.59
CA ARG A 359 2.29 28.55 -18.46
C ARG A 359 2.02 29.81 -17.65
N THR A 360 1.15 29.75 -16.66
CA THR A 360 0.78 30.91 -15.83
C THR A 360 1.95 31.38 -14.95
N ARG A 361 2.74 30.45 -14.39
CA ARG A 361 3.96 30.79 -13.62
C ARG A 361 5.08 31.38 -14.48
N ARG A 362 5.21 30.95 -15.74
CA ARG A 362 6.17 31.55 -16.70
C ARG A 362 5.75 32.96 -17.10
N THR A 363 4.47 33.18 -17.38
CA THR A 363 3.94 34.50 -17.74
C THR A 363 4.03 35.51 -16.58
N ASP A 364 3.83 35.08 -15.33
CA ASP A 364 4.01 35.96 -14.16
C ASP A 364 5.47 36.29 -13.88
N ARG A 365 6.40 35.33 -14.08
CA ARG A 365 7.85 35.62 -13.99
C ARG A 365 8.33 36.54 -15.10
N GLU A 366 7.79 36.45 -16.32
CA GLU A 366 8.12 37.36 -17.42
C GLU A 366 7.50 38.75 -17.25
N ARG A 367 6.26 38.86 -16.73
CA ARG A 367 5.66 40.14 -16.35
C ARG A 367 6.42 40.83 -15.23
N SER A 368 6.83 40.08 -14.19
CA SER A 368 7.62 40.62 -13.08
C SER A 368 9.03 41.08 -13.51
N ARG A 369 9.59 40.51 -14.59
CA ARG A 369 10.89 40.94 -15.15
C ARG A 369 10.80 42.16 -16.05
N ARG A 370 9.66 42.41 -16.71
CA ARG A 370 9.44 43.60 -17.56
C ARG A 370 9.02 44.86 -16.79
N GLY A 371 8.54 44.74 -15.55
CA GLY A 371 8.21 45.88 -14.69
C GLY A 371 9.41 46.55 -13.96
N GLY A 372 10.60 45.96 -14.03
CA GLY A 372 11.78 46.36 -13.25
C GLY A 372 12.89 47.01 -14.07
N LYS A 373 12.59 47.93 -14.99
CA LYS A 373 13.60 48.80 -15.63
C LYS A 373 13.01 50.20 -15.90
N ALA A 374 12.66 50.91 -14.83
CA ALA A 374 12.60 52.37 -14.86
C ALA A 374 14.02 52.90 -14.59
N LEU A 375 14.65 53.47 -15.62
CA LEU A 375 15.96 54.10 -15.52
C LEU A 375 15.89 55.28 -14.54
N ARG A 376 16.75 55.24 -13.52
CA ARG A 376 17.15 56.42 -12.75
C ARG A 376 18.19 57.20 -13.56
N THR A 377 17.88 58.43 -13.96
CA THR A 377 18.84 59.43 -14.43
C THR A 377 19.47 60.16 -13.24
N PRO A 378 20.77 60.50 -13.28
CA PRO A 378 21.42 61.27 -12.22
C PRO A 378 21.22 62.78 -12.43
N SER A 379 20.91 63.47 -11.33
CA SER A 379 20.76 64.92 -11.22
C SER A 379 22.11 65.57 -10.90
N ALA A 380 22.47 66.63 -11.63
CA ALA A 380 23.51 67.58 -11.26
C ALA A 380 23.03 69.03 -11.52
N LEU A 381 22.59 69.68 -10.44
CA LEU A 381 22.74 71.09 -10.05
C LEU A 381 23.23 72.13 -11.08
N ARG A 382 22.39 73.12 -11.43
CA ARG A 382 22.36 74.53 -10.92
C ARG A 382 21.78 75.52 -11.94
N ASP A 383 21.00 76.46 -11.40
CA ASP A 383 20.56 77.71 -11.99
C ASP A 383 21.72 78.55 -12.56
N ALA A 384 21.50 79.16 -13.73
CA ALA A 384 21.75 80.58 -13.95
C ALA A 384 21.10 81.03 -15.27
N SER A 385 20.37 82.13 -15.17
CA SER A 385 19.71 82.87 -16.22
C SER A 385 20.69 83.60 -17.16
N THR A 386 20.12 84.00 -18.31
CA THR A 386 20.36 85.25 -19.07
C THR A 386 21.06 85.11 -20.44
N VAL A 387 20.45 85.82 -21.40
CA VAL A 387 20.97 86.36 -22.68
C VAL A 387 20.65 85.57 -23.96
N GLU A 388 19.46 85.88 -24.50
CA GLU A 388 19.25 86.60 -25.78
C GLU A 388 20.18 86.35 -27.00
N ARG A 389 19.55 85.99 -28.13
CA ARG A 389 19.71 86.45 -29.54
C ARG A 389 20.07 85.41 -30.62
N LYS A 390 19.07 85.24 -31.50
CA LYS A 390 19.06 85.33 -32.98
C LYS A 390 20.21 84.71 -33.79
N GLY A 391 19.81 83.87 -34.76
CA GLY A 391 20.37 83.89 -36.13
C GLY A 391 20.57 82.52 -36.78
N LEU A 392 19.60 82.11 -37.61
CA LEU A 392 19.65 81.61 -39.02
C LEU A 392 20.93 80.90 -39.58
N PRO A 393 20.78 80.10 -40.66
CA PRO A 393 21.35 78.75 -40.80
C PRO A 393 22.26 78.62 -42.04
N GLN A 394 22.43 77.37 -42.51
CA GLN A 394 23.06 76.93 -43.78
C GLN A 394 24.59 76.85 -43.70
N ASP A 395 25.28 75.90 -44.32
CA ASP A 395 24.98 74.93 -45.39
C ASP A 395 26.12 73.90 -45.41
N GLY A 396 25.97 72.86 -46.24
CA GLY A 396 27.11 72.32 -46.98
C GLY A 396 27.69 71.02 -46.42
N THR A 397 27.37 69.87 -47.01
CA THR A 397 27.94 69.28 -48.24
C THR A 397 29.06 68.30 -47.96
N GLY A 398 28.96 67.15 -48.62
CA GLY A 398 30.09 66.35 -49.06
C GLY A 398 30.12 64.98 -48.40
N THR A 399 29.65 63.93 -49.08
CA THR A 399 30.44 63.05 -49.97
C THR A 399 31.64 62.43 -49.26
N GLU A 400 31.98 61.16 -49.35
CA GLU A 400 31.50 59.95 -50.05
C GLU A 400 32.62 58.92 -49.76
N VAL A 401 32.40 57.66 -50.17
CA VAL A 401 33.45 56.67 -50.51
C VAL A 401 34.04 55.77 -49.41
N GLU A 402 33.51 54.53 -49.42
CA GLU A 402 34.17 53.21 -49.56
C GLU A 402 35.23 52.67 -48.58
N GLY A 403 35.24 51.32 -48.53
CA GLY A 403 36.34 50.47 -48.10
C GLY A 403 35.89 49.46 -47.05
N GLU A 404 35.20 48.37 -47.40
CA GLU A 404 35.78 47.05 -47.69
C GLU A 404 36.93 46.62 -46.76
N GLY A 405 36.77 45.45 -46.14
CA GLY A 405 37.91 44.72 -45.58
C GLY A 405 37.59 43.73 -44.48
N THR A 406 37.14 42.54 -44.90
CA THR A 406 37.24 41.20 -44.26
C THR A 406 36.54 40.91 -42.94
#